data_AF-A0A183UVT0-F1
#
_entry.id   AF-A0A183UVT0-F1
#
_cell.length_a   1.000
_cell.length_b   1.000
_cell.length_c   1.000
_cell.angle_alpha   90.00
_cell.angle_beta   90.00
_cell.angle_gamma   90.00
#
_symmetry.space_group_name_H-M   'P 1'
#
loop_
_entity.id
_entity.type
_entity.pdbx_description
1 polymer ?
#
loop_
_entity_poly.entity_id
_entity_poly.type
_entity_poly.pdbx_seq_one_letter_code
_entity_poly.pdbx_strand_id
1 'polypeptide(L)'
;MSVKLLDRVNIICPQPRMRPPTPYEYTKLYAVSRDGYDNCELRNERLIGVCQNAEAQSSISIVFRDFSPLPGALEFKPGHSYYVITTSDGTEAGIDKRSGGLCASRHMKMKFEVHSGGSHFCVCN
;
A
#
# COMPACT_ATOMS: atom_id res chain seq x y z
N MET A 1 9.35 5.85 -3.24
CA MET A 1 8.74 6.33 -4.50
C MET A 1 8.20 7.71 -4.25
N SER A 2 8.59 8.69 -5.06
CA SER A 2 8.07 10.05 -4.98
C SER A 2 6.73 10.14 -5.72
N VAL A 3 5.73 10.75 -5.09
CA VAL A 3 4.38 10.97 -5.62
C VAL A 3 3.93 12.39 -5.31
N LYS A 4 3.00 12.93 -6.08
CA LYS A 4 2.37 14.24 -5.83
C LYS A 4 0.93 14.05 -5.34
N LEU A 5 0.36 15.11 -4.79
CA LEU A 5 -1.08 15.15 -4.58
C LEU A 5 -1.83 14.90 -5.88
N LEU A 6 -2.96 14.21 -5.78
CA LEU A 6 -3.83 13.76 -6.86
C LEU A 6 -3.25 12.67 -7.76
N ASP A 7 -1.98 12.27 -7.57
CA ASP A 7 -1.44 11.09 -8.24
C ASP A 7 -2.23 9.84 -7.85
N ARG A 8 -2.24 8.86 -8.76
CA ARG A 8 -2.86 7.56 -8.55
C ARG A 8 -1.83 6.46 -8.76
N VAL A 9 -1.73 5.57 -7.78
CA VAL A 9 -0.93 4.35 -7.87
C VAL A 9 -1.87 3.15 -7.86
N ASN A 10 -1.72 2.28 -8.85
CA ASN A 10 -2.47 1.03 -8.94
C ASN A 10 -1.53 -0.14 -8.62
N ILE A 11 -1.91 -0.92 -7.62
CA ILE A 11 -1.20 -2.14 -7.22
C ILE A 11 -1.99 -3.31 -7.80
N ILE A 12 -1.35 -4.10 -8.64
CA ILE A 12 -2.00 -5.20 -9.36
C ILE A 12 -1.97 -6.47 -8.50
N CYS A 13 -3.10 -7.14 -8.35
CA CYS A 13 -3.20 -8.51 -7.85
C CYS A 13 -3.18 -9.44 -9.07
N PRO A 14 -2.03 -10.04 -9.42
CA PRO A 14 -1.90 -10.84 -10.63
C PRO A 14 -2.69 -12.15 -10.52
N GLN A 15 -3.28 -12.59 -11.62
CA GLN A 15 -3.83 -13.94 -11.73
C GLN A 15 -2.73 -15.00 -11.63
N PRO A 16 -3.06 -16.20 -11.12
CA PRO A 16 -2.16 -17.33 -11.18
C PRO A 16 -1.84 -17.64 -12.65
N ARG A 17 -0.59 -18.02 -12.92
CA ARG A 17 -0.13 -18.41 -14.26
C ARG A 17 0.14 -19.89 -14.28
N MET A 18 -0.18 -20.56 -15.38
CA MET A 18 0.12 -21.99 -15.55
C MET A 18 1.50 -22.24 -16.17
N ARG A 19 2.06 -21.26 -16.88
CA ARG A 19 3.38 -21.37 -17.55
C ARG A 19 4.19 -20.08 -17.41
N PRO A 20 5.27 -20.08 -16.60
CA PRO A 20 5.56 -21.07 -15.54
C PRO A 20 4.45 -21.09 -14.46
N PRO A 21 4.27 -22.20 -13.71
CA PRO A 21 3.29 -22.27 -12.63
C PRO A 21 3.61 -21.23 -11.55
N THR A 22 2.74 -20.24 -11.37
CA THR A 22 2.81 -19.28 -10.26
C THR A 22 1.48 -19.32 -9.53
N PRO A 23 1.44 -19.80 -8.27
CA PRO A 23 0.21 -19.79 -7.49
C PRO A 23 -0.26 -18.35 -7.24
N TYR A 24 -1.54 -18.18 -6.92
CA TYR A 24 -2.06 -16.89 -6.50
C TYR A 24 -1.51 -16.53 -5.13
N GLU A 25 -1.14 -15.27 -4.93
CA GLU A 25 -0.55 -14.77 -3.69
C GLU A 25 -1.60 -13.97 -2.91
N TYR A 26 -2.13 -14.58 -1.86
CA TYR A 26 -3.14 -13.98 -0.99
C TYR A 26 -2.51 -12.94 -0.08
N THR A 27 -2.91 -11.68 -0.21
CA THR A 27 -2.28 -10.59 0.54
C THR A 27 -3.28 -9.52 0.97
N LYS A 28 -3.06 -8.99 2.17
CA LYS A 28 -3.65 -7.73 2.63
C LYS A 28 -2.58 -6.66 2.68
N LEU A 29 -2.90 -5.48 2.15
CA LEU A 29 -2.02 -4.32 2.16
C LEU A 29 -2.50 -3.34 3.24
N TYR A 30 -1.58 -2.91 4.09
CA TYR A 30 -1.86 -1.97 5.17
C TYR A 30 -0.93 -0.76 5.09
N ALA A 31 -1.46 0.45 5.25
CA ALA A 31 -0.64 1.57 5.67
C ALA A 31 -0.30 1.40 7.15
N VAL A 32 0.95 1.68 7.52
CA VAL A 32 1.46 1.54 8.88
C VAL A 32 2.32 2.74 9.25
N SER A 33 2.61 2.87 10.55
CA SER A 33 3.64 3.76 11.05
C SER A 33 5.04 3.39 10.54
N ARG A 34 6.00 4.33 10.60
CA ARG A 34 7.42 4.08 10.25
C ARG A 34 7.98 2.89 11.01
N ASP A 35 7.72 2.82 12.30
CA ASP A 35 8.18 1.74 13.16
C ASP A 35 7.58 0.37 12.78
N GLY A 36 6.31 0.33 12.36
CA GLY A 36 5.69 -0.87 11.79
C GLY A 36 6.33 -1.29 10.46
N TYR A 37 6.74 -0.33 9.62
CA TYR A 37 7.42 -0.60 8.35
C TYR A 37 8.85 -1.16 8.54
N ASP A 38 9.57 -0.65 9.53
CA ASP A 38 10.94 -1.09 9.83
C ASP A 38 10.94 -2.49 10.45
N ASN A 39 10.00 -2.76 11.36
CA ASN A 39 9.88 -4.05 12.07
C ASN A 39 8.97 -5.08 11.38
N CYS A 40 8.35 -4.73 10.24
CA CYS A 40 7.36 -5.56 9.55
C CYS A 40 6.22 -6.02 10.45
N GLU A 41 5.60 -5.09 11.17
CA GLU A 41 4.49 -5.33 12.09
C GLU A 41 3.36 -4.34 11.85
N LEU A 42 2.11 -4.79 11.98
CA LEU A 42 0.93 -3.94 11.86
C LEU A 42 0.78 -3.03 13.08
N ARG A 43 1.40 -1.85 13.02
CA ARG A 43 1.36 -0.79 14.04
C ARG A 43 0.67 0.47 13.51
N ASN A 44 -0.41 0.90 14.16
CA ASN A 44 -1.29 2.00 13.73
C ASN A 44 -1.78 1.79 12.30
N GLU A 45 -2.30 0.60 12.02
CA GLU A 45 -2.55 0.15 10.66
C GLU A 45 -3.87 0.67 10.08
N ARG A 46 -3.88 0.87 8.76
CA ARG A 46 -5.10 1.08 7.99
C ARG A 46 -5.12 0.19 6.76
N LEU A 47 -6.21 -0.58 6.59
CA LEU A 47 -6.38 -1.45 5.43
C LEU A 47 -6.50 -0.62 4.15
N ILE A 48 -5.66 -0.94 3.16
CA ILE A 48 -5.64 -0.32 1.83
C ILE A 48 -6.45 -1.14 0.83
N GLY A 49 -6.28 -2.46 0.88
CA GLY A 49 -6.92 -3.37 -0.06
C GLY A 49 -6.50 -4.81 0.18
N VAL A 50 -7.19 -5.71 -0.51
CA VAL A 50 -7.06 -7.16 -0.33
C VAL A 50 -6.98 -7.83 -1.70
N CYS A 51 -5.94 -8.63 -1.91
CA CYS A 51 -5.83 -9.59 -3.00
C CYS A 51 -6.28 -10.96 -2.47
N GLN A 52 -7.56 -11.30 -2.68
CA GLN A 52 -8.15 -12.58 -2.22
C GLN A 52 -8.93 -13.33 -3.32
N ASN A 53 -8.99 -12.78 -4.54
CA ASN A 53 -9.73 -13.38 -5.64
C ASN A 53 -8.74 -13.87 -6.71
N ALA A 54 -8.59 -15.18 -6.82
CA ALA A 54 -7.70 -15.84 -7.79
C ALA A 54 -8.33 -16.00 -9.19
N GLU A 55 -9.65 -15.83 -9.32
CA GLU A 55 -10.38 -16.06 -10.58
C GLU A 55 -10.22 -14.90 -11.56
N ALA A 56 -10.12 -13.67 -11.06
CA ALA A 56 -10.06 -12.46 -11.86
C ALA A 56 -8.87 -11.58 -11.48
N GLN A 57 -8.21 -10.99 -12.47
CA GLN A 57 -7.19 -9.98 -12.22
C GLN A 57 -7.87 -8.75 -11.61
N SER A 58 -7.33 -8.28 -10.48
CA SER A 58 -7.84 -7.10 -9.79
C SER A 58 -6.72 -6.11 -9.49
N SER A 59 -7.10 -4.90 -9.06
CA SER A 59 -6.12 -3.89 -8.65
C SER A 59 -6.64 -3.08 -7.48
N ILE A 60 -5.71 -2.67 -6.62
CA ILE A 60 -5.93 -1.80 -5.48
C ILE A 60 -5.43 -0.41 -5.88
N SER A 61 -6.30 0.60 -5.83
CA SER A 61 -5.98 1.96 -6.23
C SER A 61 -5.76 2.84 -5.00
N ILE A 62 -4.59 3.47 -4.91
CA ILE A 62 -4.28 4.52 -3.93
C ILE A 62 -4.30 5.85 -4.65
N VAL A 63 -5.11 6.79 -4.16
CA VAL A 63 -5.14 8.17 -4.64
C VAL A 63 -4.60 9.07 -3.56
N PHE A 64 -3.57 9.85 -3.89
CA PHE A 64 -2.87 10.72 -2.95
C PHE A 64 -3.62 12.03 -2.74
N ARG A 65 -4.71 11.99 -1.98
CA ARG A 65 -5.52 13.16 -1.62
C ARG A 65 -5.27 13.59 -0.18
N ASP A 66 -5.30 14.89 0.05
CA ASP A 66 -5.10 15.52 1.36
C ASP A 66 -6.36 15.59 2.23
N PHE A 67 -7.51 15.30 1.64
CA PHE A 67 -8.80 15.17 2.31
C PHE A 67 -9.60 14.00 1.73
N SER A 68 -10.26 13.23 2.58
CA SER A 68 -11.15 12.16 2.16
C SER A 68 -12.54 12.30 2.78
N PRO A 69 -13.62 12.29 1.98
CA PRO A 69 -14.97 12.31 2.54
C PRO A 69 -15.35 10.99 3.22
N LEU A 70 -14.56 9.92 3.03
CA LEU A 70 -14.78 8.63 3.67
C LEU A 70 -14.11 8.58 5.05
N PRO A 71 -14.85 8.38 6.16
CA PRO A 71 -14.30 8.28 7.50
C PRO A 71 -13.22 7.20 7.63
N GLY A 72 -12.07 7.61 8.17
CA GLY A 72 -10.91 6.74 8.40
C GLY A 72 -10.14 6.35 7.13
N ALA A 73 -10.55 6.77 5.94
CA ALA A 73 -9.69 6.62 4.77
C ALA A 73 -8.39 7.40 4.95
N LEU A 74 -7.35 7.00 4.22
CA LEU A 74 -6.06 7.66 4.31
C LEU A 74 -6.09 9.05 3.67
N GLU A 75 -5.41 9.97 4.36
CA GLU A 75 -5.18 11.33 3.92
C GLU A 75 -3.67 11.55 3.83
N PHE A 76 -3.24 12.10 2.70
CA PHE A 76 -1.85 12.27 2.34
C PHE A 76 -1.47 13.74 2.37
N LYS A 77 -0.46 14.10 3.16
CA LYS A 77 0.03 15.46 3.28
C LYS A 77 1.37 15.61 2.55
N PRO A 78 1.57 16.71 1.80
CA PRO A 78 2.88 17.05 1.26
C PRO A 78 3.97 17.08 2.34
N GLY A 79 5.20 16.71 1.98
CA GLY A 79 6.35 16.66 2.87
C GLY A 79 6.38 15.43 3.78
N HIS A 80 5.38 14.55 3.73
CA HIS A 80 5.29 13.38 4.60
C HIS A 80 5.59 12.08 3.83
N SER A 81 6.14 11.12 4.56
CA SER A 81 6.35 9.76 4.07
C SER A 81 5.28 8.81 4.61
N TYR A 82 4.72 8.00 3.73
CA TYR A 82 3.70 7.00 4.05
C TYR A 82 4.24 5.61 3.73
N TYR A 83 3.93 4.64 4.58
CA TYR A 83 4.49 3.30 4.49
C TYR A 83 3.38 2.29 4.31
N VAL A 84 3.50 1.42 3.31
CA VAL A 84 2.55 0.34 3.05
C VAL A 84 3.29 -0.99 3.08
N ILE A 85 2.77 -1.96 3.83
CA ILE A 85 3.36 -3.30 3.96
C ILE A 85 2.30 -4.38 3.75
N THR A 86 2.78 -5.61 3.55
CA THR A 86 1.97 -6.82 3.76
C THR A 86 2.66 -7.77 4.73
N THR A 87 1.96 -8.17 5.77
CA THR A 87 2.41 -9.19 6.73
C THR A 87 1.82 -10.57 6.45
N SER A 88 0.97 -10.68 5.41
CA SER A 88 0.52 -11.97 4.88
C SER A 88 1.71 -12.82 4.44
N ASP A 89 1.59 -14.15 4.45
CA ASP A 89 2.66 -15.04 3.95
C ASP A 89 2.43 -15.56 2.52
N GLY A 90 1.39 -15.06 1.85
CA GLY A 90 1.02 -15.41 0.48
C GLY A 90 0.01 -16.56 0.39
N THR A 91 -0.28 -17.23 1.50
CA THR A 91 -1.32 -18.27 1.59
C THR A 91 -2.64 -17.69 2.10
N GLU A 92 -3.75 -18.35 1.77
CA GLU A 92 -5.07 -17.95 2.28
C GLU A 92 -5.14 -18.05 3.82
N ALA A 93 -4.59 -19.13 4.41
CA ALA A 93 -4.56 -19.31 5.86
C ALA A 93 -3.71 -18.25 6.60
N GLY A 94 -2.63 -17.78 5.95
CA GLY A 94 -1.73 -16.77 6.50
C GLY A 94 -2.07 -15.34 6.09
N ILE A 95 -3.22 -15.10 5.45
CA ILE A 95 -3.58 -13.77 4.93
C ILE A 95 -3.72 -12.72 6.06
N ASP A 96 -4.15 -13.14 7.25
CA ASP A 96 -4.42 -12.30 8.42
C ASP A 96 -3.26 -12.18 9.41
N LYS A 97 -2.06 -12.67 9.04
CA LYS A 97 -0.86 -12.51 9.88
C LYS A 97 -0.57 -11.03 10.10
N ARG A 98 -0.22 -10.67 11.34
CA ARG A 98 -0.01 -9.29 11.78
C ARG A 98 1.46 -8.88 11.94
N SER A 99 2.40 -9.81 11.71
CA SER A 99 3.84 -9.57 11.82
C SER A 99 4.64 -10.48 10.89
N GLY A 100 5.78 -9.99 10.40
CA GLY A 100 6.71 -10.69 9.52
C GLY A 100 6.15 -10.88 8.10
N GLY A 101 5.87 -12.14 7.74
CA GLY A 101 5.32 -12.51 6.44
C GLY A 101 6.17 -12.04 5.26
N LEU A 102 5.50 -11.69 4.17
CA LEU A 102 6.10 -11.23 2.93
C LEU A 102 6.87 -9.89 3.09
N CYS A 103 6.51 -9.05 4.07
CA CYS A 103 7.29 -7.87 4.41
C CYS A 103 8.72 -8.24 4.81
N ALA A 104 8.88 -9.22 5.72
CA ALA A 104 10.19 -9.62 6.21
C ALA A 104 10.91 -10.58 5.26
N SER A 105 10.20 -11.56 4.70
CA SER A 105 10.82 -12.61 3.87
C SER A 105 11.15 -12.15 2.45
N ARG A 106 10.34 -11.25 1.88
CA ARG A 106 10.44 -10.84 0.47
C ARG A 106 10.48 -9.33 0.26
N HIS A 107 10.66 -8.55 1.33
CA HIS A 107 10.74 -7.09 1.28
C HIS A 107 9.51 -6.45 0.58
N MET A 108 8.33 -7.07 0.73
CA MET A 108 7.08 -6.53 0.18
C MET A 108 6.56 -5.38 1.03
N LYS A 109 7.25 -4.25 0.90
CA LYS A 109 6.99 -3.00 1.59
C LYS A 109 7.32 -1.81 0.70
N MET A 110 6.49 -0.78 0.77
CA MET A 110 6.58 0.41 -0.08
C MET A 110 6.61 1.67 0.79
N LYS A 111 7.47 2.62 0.41
CA LYS A 111 7.51 3.97 0.98
C LYS A 111 7.10 4.96 -0.10
N PHE A 112 6.07 5.76 0.18
CA PHE A 112 5.63 6.87 -0.65
C PHE A 112 6.08 8.18 -0.01
N GLU A 113 6.82 8.99 -0.76
CA GLU A 113 7.23 10.33 -0.36
C GLU A 113 6.34 11.32 -1.11
N VAL A 114 5.43 11.96 -0.36
CA VAL A 114 4.40 12.82 -0.95
C VAL A 114 4.94 14.23 -1.06
N HIS A 115 5.00 14.75 -2.28
CA HIS A 115 5.38 16.12 -2.57
C HIS A 115 4.15 16.96 -2.88
N SER A 116 4.27 18.27 -2.67
CA SER A 116 3.30 19.22 -3.19
C SER A 116 3.26 19.09 -4.72
N GLY A 117 2.09 18.87 -5.29
CA GLY A 117 1.91 19.15 -6.72
C GLY A 117 2.07 20.66 -6.91
N GLY A 118 3.16 21.12 -7.53
CA GLY A 118 3.28 22.54 -7.89
C GLY A 118 2.09 22.93 -8.77
N SER A 119 1.31 23.95 -8.42
CA SER A 119 1.71 25.36 -8.46
C SER A 119 1.41 26.13 -7.16
N HIS A 120 2.44 26.34 -6.34
CA HIS A 120 2.48 27.49 -5.42
C HIS A 120 3.29 28.61 -6.08
N PHE A 121 2.62 29.46 -6.85
CA PHE A 121 3.08 30.84 -7.02
C PHE A 121 2.33 31.69 -5.98
N CYS A 122 2.90 31.83 -4.79
CA CYS A 122 2.63 33.01 -3.98
C CYS A 122 3.71 34.03 -4.34
N VAL A 123 3.38 34.91 -5.29
CA VAL A 123 4.13 36.15 -5.45
C VAL A 123 3.64 37.08 -4.34
N CYS A 124 4.39 37.19 -3.25
CA CYS A 124 4.29 38.34 -2.38
C CYS A 124 5.17 39.43 -2.98
N ASN A 125 4.49 40.46 -3.50
CA ASN A 125 4.94 41.81 -3.90
C ASN A 125 6.45 42.02 -4.10
#